data_AF-A0A9C9Y5E3-F1
#
_entry.id   AF-A0A9C9Y5E3-F1
#
_cell.length_a   1.000
_cell.length_b   1.000
_cell.length_c   1.000
_cell.angle_alpha   90.00
_cell.angle_beta   90.00
_cell.angle_gamma   90.00
#
_symmetry.space_group_name_H-M   'P 1'
#
loop_
_entity.id
_entity.type
_entity.pdbx_description
1 polymer ?
#
loop_
_entity_poly.entity_id
_entity_poly.type
_entity_poly.pdbx_seq_one_letter_code
_entity_poly.pdbx_strand_id
1 'polypeptide(L)' 'LKNGKIKGACLDVLEYEKLSFENFFSDNSLPVAFEYLIHSDKVLLTPHVAGWTVESKFKLAKTIADKIEDFVKKVSKD' A
#
# COMPACT_ATOMS: atom_id res chain seq x y z
N LEU A 1 -19.13 -0.68 -10.84
CA LEU A 1 -19.73 -1.76 -10.04
C LEU A 1 -21.25 -1.65 -10.01
N LYS A 2 -21.84 -0.63 -9.37
CA LYS A 2 -23.30 -0.47 -9.22
C LYS A 2 -24.09 -0.44 -10.54
N ASN A 3 -23.58 0.24 -11.57
CA ASN A 3 -24.20 0.31 -12.90
C ASN A 3 -23.76 -0.82 -13.86
N GLY A 4 -23.09 -1.86 -13.36
CA GLY A 4 -22.68 -3.02 -14.16
C GLY A 4 -21.55 -2.80 -15.17
N LYS A 5 -20.95 -1.60 -15.26
CA LYS A 5 -19.86 -1.32 -16.21
C LYS A 5 -18.61 -2.20 -16.04
N ILE A 6 -18.35 -2.64 -14.80
CA ILE A 6 -17.24 -3.55 -14.47
C ILE A 6 -17.76 -4.67 -13.57
N LYS A 7 -17.16 -5.87 -13.69
CA LYS A 7 -17.59 -7.10 -12.99
C LYS A 7 -17.18 -7.15 -11.52
N GLY A 8 -16.06 -6.54 -11.18
CA GLY A 8 -15.46 -6.56 -9.85
C GLY A 8 -14.30 -5.57 -9.75
N ALA A 9 -13.71 -5.45 -8.56
CA ALA A 9 -12.50 -4.67 -8.32
C ALA A 9 -11.61 -5.34 -7.27
N CYS A 10 -10.29 -5.24 -7.44
CA CYS A 10 -9.31 -5.62 -6.43
C CYS A 10 -8.50 -4.38 -6.08
N LEU A 11 -8.47 -3.98 -4.80
CA LEU A 11 -7.77 -2.78 -4.35
C LEU A 11 -6.79 -3.14 -3.23
N ASP A 12 -5.51 -2.86 -3.44
CA ASP A 12 -4.48 -2.94 -2.40
C ASP A 12 -4.21 -1.59 -1.73
N VAL A 13 -4.50 -0.49 -2.43
CA VAL A 13 -4.36 0.87 -1.91
C VAL A 13 -5.72 1.52 -1.93
N LEU A 14 -6.17 1.95 -0.75
CA LEU A 14 -7.47 2.58 -0.55
C LEU A 14 -7.31 4.09 -0.44
N GLU A 15 -8.25 4.84 -1.03
CA GLU A 15 -8.30 6.31 -0.92
C GLU A 15 -8.37 6.79 0.55
N TYR A 16 -8.91 5.94 1.43
CA TYR A 16 -9.08 6.21 2.86
C TYR A 16 -7.97 5.61 3.73
N GLU A 17 -6.90 5.05 3.14
CA GLU A 17 -5.69 4.74 3.91
C GLU A 17 -5.11 6.05 4.46
N LYS A 18 -5.31 6.29 5.76
CA LYS A 18 -4.79 7.51 6.39
C LYS A 18 -3.26 7.51 6.30
N LEU A 19 -2.71 8.68 5.98
CA LEU A 19 -1.26 8.98 6.07
C LEU A 19 -0.67 8.73 7.48
N SER A 20 -1.53 8.60 8.49
CA SER A 20 -1.19 8.35 9.89
C SER A 20 -2.02 7.19 10.44
N PHE A 21 -1.34 6.18 10.98
CA PHE A 21 -1.90 4.98 11.60
C PHE A 21 -2.83 5.24 12.79
N GLU A 22 -2.88 6.46 13.32
CA GLU A 22 -3.53 6.74 14.60
C GLU A 22 -5.04 6.96 14.51
N ASN A 23 -5.60 7.16 13.32
CA ASN A 23 -6.93 7.76 13.20
C ASN A 23 -7.98 6.89 12.49
N PHE A 24 -7.79 5.58 12.36
CA PHE A 24 -8.76 4.72 11.65
C PHE A 24 -10.13 4.61 12.35
N PHE A 25 -10.19 4.85 13.67
CA PHE A 25 -11.41 4.63 14.47
C PHE A 25 -11.81 5.84 15.34
N SER A 26 -11.17 7.00 15.16
CA SER A 26 -11.42 8.18 16.00
C SER A 26 -12.80 8.80 15.73
N ASP A 27 -13.34 8.61 14.54
CA ASP A 27 -14.73 8.92 14.21
C ASP A 27 -15.45 7.59 13.92
N ASN A 28 -16.45 7.24 14.73
CA ASN A 28 -17.21 5.99 14.68
C ASN A 28 -18.03 5.77 13.37
N SER A 29 -17.69 6.42 12.27
CA SER A 29 -18.36 6.25 10.98
C SER A 29 -17.38 6.07 9.83
N LEU A 30 -17.38 4.87 9.25
CA LEU A 30 -16.69 4.61 8.00
C LEU A 30 -17.35 5.40 6.86
N PRO A 31 -16.58 5.94 5.90
CA PRO A 31 -17.16 6.55 4.72
C PRO A 31 -18.09 5.59 3.99
N VAL A 32 -19.26 6.06 3.54
CA VAL A 32 -20.29 5.23 2.87
C VAL A 32 -19.75 4.46 1.66
N ALA A 33 -18.80 5.06 0.92
CA ALA A 33 -18.16 4.39 -0.19
C ALA A 33 -17.30 3.21 0.28
N PHE A 34 -16.58 3.36 1.40
CA PHE A 34 -15.76 2.31 1.96
C PHE A 34 -16.61 1.18 2.54
N GLU A 35 -17.68 1.51 3.26
CA GLU A 35 -18.69 0.54 3.75
C GLU A 35 -19.21 -0.35 2.61
N TYR A 36 -19.51 0.25 1.45
CA TYR A 36 -19.94 -0.51 0.27
C TYR A 36 -18.84 -1.44 -0.27
N LEU A 37 -17.58 -0.99 -0.28
CA LEU A 37 -16.47 -1.79 -0.80
C LEU A 37 -16.14 -2.98 0.11
N ILE A 38 -16.13 -2.80 1.44
CA ILE A 38 -15.81 -3.87 2.39
C ILE A 38 -16.88 -4.97 2.45
N HIS A 39 -18.14 -4.64 2.12
CA HIS A 39 -19.26 -5.58 2.15
C HIS A 39 -19.66 -6.13 0.78
N SER A 40 -18.95 -5.78 -0.30
CA SER A 40 -19.31 -6.28 -1.64
C SER A 40 -18.59 -7.57 -1.99
N ASP A 41 -19.35 -8.63 -2.32
CA ASP A 41 -18.81 -9.90 -2.85
C ASP A 41 -18.07 -9.76 -4.21
N LYS A 42 -18.15 -8.59 -4.83
CA LYS A 42 -17.47 -8.27 -6.10
C LYS A 42 -16.16 -7.51 -5.89
N VAL A 43 -15.75 -7.32 -4.64
CA VAL A 43 -14.58 -6.54 -4.27
C VAL A 43 -13.66 -7.36 -3.39
N LEU A 44 -12.36 -7.34 -3.71
CA LEU A 44 -11.31 -7.91 -2.88
C LEU A 44 -10.38 -6.78 -2.42
N LEU A 45 -10.13 -6.70 -1.12
CA LEU A 45 -9.30 -5.66 -0.52
C LEU A 45 -8.09 -6.30 0.16
N THR A 46 -6.93 -5.67 0.01
CA THR A 46 -5.72 -5.99 0.79
C THR A 46 -5.16 -4.70 1.37
N PRO A 47 -4.56 -4.71 2.58
CA PRO A 47 -4.16 -3.49 3.28
C PRO A 47 -2.74 -3.04 2.90
N HIS A 48 -2.53 -2.58 1.67
CA HIS A 48 -1.25 -2.08 1.16
C HIS A 48 -0.08 -3.07 1.31
N VAL A 49 -0.34 -4.34 0.99
CA VAL A 49 0.61 -5.45 1.19
C VAL A 49 1.05 -6.11 -0.11
N ALA A 50 0.69 -5.57 -1.28
CA ALA A 50 1.08 -6.18 -2.57
C ALA A 50 2.61 -6.34 -2.71
N GLY A 51 3.39 -5.47 -2.06
CA GLY A 51 4.85 -5.54 -2.04
C GLY A 51 5.47 -6.45 -0.97
N TRP A 52 4.69 -7.10 -0.11
CA TRP A 52 5.19 -7.85 1.04
C TRP A 52 5.65 -9.27 0.68
N THR A 53 6.72 -9.37 -0.10
CA THR A 53 7.36 -10.65 -0.44
C THR A 53 8.74 -10.78 0.19
N VAL A 54 9.26 -12.01 0.29
CA VAL A 54 10.62 -12.26 0.76
C VAL A 54 11.64 -11.57 -0.17
N GLU A 55 11.40 -11.65 -1.48
CA GLU A 55 12.26 -11.05 -2.51
C GLU A 55 12.24 -9.53 -2.46
N SER A 56 11.07 -8.93 -2.24
CA SER A 56 10.91 -7.48 -2.14
C SER A 56 11.65 -6.94 -0.91
N LYS A 57 11.48 -7.59 0.25
CA LYS A 57 12.21 -7.24 1.48
C LYS A 57 13.73 -7.28 1.26
N PHE A 58 14.24 -8.34 0.64
CA PHE A 58 15.66 -8.46 0.33
C PHE A 58 16.14 -7.38 -0.64
N LYS A 59 15.43 -7.18 -1.75
CA LYS A 59 15.83 -6.21 -2.79
C LYS A 59 15.78 -4.77 -2.29
N LEU A 60 14.82 -4.40 -1.45
CA LEU A 60 14.77 -3.08 -0.81
C LEU A 60 16.02 -2.84 0.04
N ALA A 61 16.35 -3.77 0.94
CA ALA A 61 17.54 -3.66 1.79
C ALA A 61 18.83 -3.60 0.97
N LYS A 62 19.00 -4.51 0.00
CA LYS A 62 20.16 -4.54 -0.89
C LYS A 62 20.32 -3.25 -1.68
N THR A 63 19.23 -2.74 -2.28
CA THR A 63 19.29 -1.51 -3.09
C THR A 63 19.71 -0.31 -2.25
N ILE A 64 19.25 -0.22 -1.00
CA ILE A 64 19.65 0.86 -0.09
C ILE A 64 21.14 0.72 0.27
N ALA A 65 21.58 -0.49 0.64
CA ALA A 65 22.97 -0.76 0.99
C ALA A 65 23.93 -0.44 -0.17
N ASP A 66 23.64 -0.94 -1.38
CA ASP A 66 24.43 -0.70 -2.59
C ASP A 66 24.56 0.82 -2.85
N LYS A 67 23.47 1.58 -2.73
CA LYS A 67 23.48 3.05 -2.93
C LYS A 67 24.35 3.79 -1.90
N ILE A 68 24.32 3.36 -0.65
CA ILE A 68 25.15 3.94 0.42
C ILE A 68 26.62 3.63 0.15
N GLU A 69 26.93 2.38 -0.21
CA GLU A 69 28.29 1.96 -0.54
C GLU A 69 28.85 2.76 -1.73
N ASP A 70 28.06 2.91 -2.79
CA ASP A 70 28.43 3.71 -3.97
C ASP A 70 28.66 5.19 -3.62
N PHE A 71 27.82 5.75 -2.74
CA PHE A 71 27.98 7.12 -2.28
C PHE A 71 29.28 7.29 -1.49
N VAL A 72 29.57 6.41 -0.54
CA VAL A 72 30.80 6.46 0.26
C VAL A 72 32.04 6.33 -0.63
N LYS A 73 32.04 5.38 -1.57
CA LYS A 73 33.15 5.20 -2.53
C LYS A 73 33.40 6.42 -3.41
N LYS A 74 32.36 7.17 -3.76
CA LYS A 74 32.50 8.43 -4.52
C LYS A 74 33.14 9.50 -3.65
N VAL A 75 32.65 9.70 -2.44
CA VAL A 75 33.15 10.74 -1.52
C VAL A 75 34.57 10.46 -1.05
N SER A 76 34.96 9.20 -0.84
CA SER A 76 36.33 8.84 -0.41
C SER A 76 37.39 8.84 -1.51
N LYS A 77 37.01 9.12 -2.76
CA LYS A 77 37.94 9.22 -3.90
C LYS A 77 38.34 10.66 -4.24
N ASP A 78 37.69 11.64 -3.63
CA ASP A 78 38.07 13.05 -3.62
C ASP A 78 38.91 13.38 -2.37
#